data_AF-A0A2N1Z9V1-F1
#
_entry.id   AF-A0A2N1Z9V1-F1
#
_cell.length_a   1.000
_cell.length_b   1.000
_cell.length_c   1.000
_cell.angle_alpha   90.00
_cell.angle_beta   90.00
_cell.angle_gamma   90.00
#
_symmetry.space_group_name_H-M   'P 1'
#
loop_
_entity.id
_entity.type
_entity.pdbx_description
1 polymer ?
#
loop_
_entity_poly.entity_id
_entity_poly.type
_entity_poly.pdbx_seq_one_letter_code
_entity_poly.pdbx_strand_id
1 'polypeptide(L)'
;MDCCDCYALEVERDYAVTVDAEPDVIVITDGEQGPPGVTGEPGPAGGSAIQRVAGVAISALQVVYEASGAVYPLSYLDDENIEFLLGIALTAADQGNPLNIQRSGVVNDSAWSWTPGPVWLGANGALTQTPPSDGFDVAIGVAVSATRLNLNLQFPIELE
;
A
#
# COMPACT_ATOMS: atom_id res chain seq x y z
N MET A 1 -36.31 69.11 72.52
CA MET A 1 -36.71 67.76 72.95
C MET A 1 -38.20 67.68 72.69
N ASP A 2 -38.71 67.05 71.64
CA ASP A 2 -38.08 66.13 70.70
C ASP A 2 -38.93 66.03 69.42
N CYS A 3 -38.26 65.61 68.33
CA CYS A 3 -38.75 64.93 67.13
C CYS A 3 -39.97 65.51 66.37
N CYS A 4 -39.80 66.29 65.29
CA CYS A 4 -39.66 65.83 63.89
C CYS A 4 -40.70 64.78 63.45
N ASP A 5 -41.85 65.24 62.96
CA ASP A 5 -42.78 64.39 62.19
C ASP A 5 -42.30 64.32 60.73
N CYS A 6 -41.41 63.38 60.46
CA CYS A 6 -40.89 63.09 59.13
C CYS A 6 -41.94 62.28 58.35
N TYR A 7 -42.65 62.93 57.43
CA TYR A 7 -43.52 62.26 56.47
C TYR A 7 -42.67 61.40 55.51
N ALA A 8 -42.82 60.08 55.58
CA ALA A 8 -42.17 59.13 54.68
C ALA A 8 -42.96 59.05 53.37
N LEU A 9 -42.36 59.52 52.27
CA LEU A 9 -42.82 59.26 50.91
C LEU A 9 -42.20 57.94 50.45
N GLU A 10 -43.00 56.89 50.29
CA GLU A 10 -42.57 55.66 49.63
C GLU A 10 -42.42 55.94 48.13
N VAL A 11 -41.21 55.72 47.62
CA VAL A 11 -40.93 55.77 46.18
C VAL A 11 -41.13 54.37 45.63
N GLU A 12 -42.27 54.12 44.98
CA GLU A 12 -42.43 52.92 44.15
C GLU A 12 -41.46 53.01 42.96
N ARG A 13 -40.50 52.09 42.90
CA ARG A 13 -39.62 51.94 41.74
C ARG A 13 -40.29 50.99 40.77
N ASP A 14 -40.83 51.54 39.69
CA ASP A 14 -41.22 50.75 38.52
C ASP A 14 -39.96 50.18 37.85
N TYR A 15 -39.88 48.86 37.77
CA TYR A 15 -38.86 48.16 37.00
C TYR A 15 -39.47 47.72 35.67
N ALA A 16 -39.05 48.34 34.57
CA ALA A 16 -39.36 47.84 33.23
C ALA A 16 -38.41 46.68 32.89
N VAL A 17 -38.95 45.47 32.75
CA VAL A 17 -38.22 44.31 32.24
C VAL A 17 -38.35 44.30 30.71
N THR A 18 -37.25 44.53 30.01
CA THR A 18 -37.17 44.29 28.55
C THR A 18 -36.82 42.83 28.31
N VAL A 19 -37.73 42.09 27.68
CA VAL A 19 -37.46 40.72 27.21
C VAL A 19 -36.86 40.84 25.80
N ASP A 20 -35.57 40.56 25.65
CA ASP A 20 -34.97 40.38 24.33
C ASP A 20 -35.52 39.10 23.70
N ALA A 21 -36.02 39.21 22.46
CA ALA A 21 -36.52 38.06 21.72
C ALA A 21 -35.36 37.10 21.38
N GLU A 22 -35.52 35.83 21.73
CA GLU A 22 -34.53 34.79 21.41
C GLU A 22 -34.44 34.58 19.88
N PRO A 23 -33.25 34.28 19.34
CA PRO A 23 -33.09 34.10 17.89
C PRO A 23 -33.81 32.83 17.41
N ASP A 24 -34.56 32.95 16.31
CA ASP A 24 -35.14 31.82 15.59
C ASP A 24 -34.04 30.88 15.08
N VAL A 25 -33.99 29.66 15.61
CA VAL A 25 -33.09 28.60 15.15
C VAL A 25 -33.76 27.85 13.99
N ILE A 26 -33.34 28.14 12.75
CA ILE A 26 -33.67 27.32 11.59
C ILE A 26 -32.76 26.08 11.57
N VAL A 27 -33.36 24.91 11.73
CA VAL A 27 -32.70 23.61 11.51
C VAL A 27 -32.65 23.37 10.00
N ILE A 28 -31.50 23.62 9.38
CA ILE A 28 -31.22 23.14 8.03
C ILE A 28 -31.03 21.63 8.13
N THR A 29 -31.81 20.89 7.34
CA THR A 29 -31.92 19.43 7.29
C THR A 29 -30.64 18.67 7.66
N ASP A 30 -30.79 17.66 8.52
CA ASP A 30 -29.72 16.75 8.93
C ASP A 30 -29.04 16.14 7.70
N GLY A 31 -27.73 16.35 7.56
CA GLY A 31 -26.94 15.79 6.48
C GLY A 31 -26.67 14.32 6.77
N GLU A 32 -27.44 13.40 6.21
CA GLU A 32 -27.19 11.98 6.39
C GLU A 32 -25.82 11.60 5.80
N GLN A 33 -24.98 10.96 6.62
CA GLN A 33 -23.73 10.38 6.14
C GLN A 33 -24.05 9.33 5.06
N GLY A 34 -23.42 9.46 3.90
CA GLY A 34 -23.52 8.43 2.85
C GLY A 34 -23.09 7.06 3.38
N PRO A 35 -23.56 5.96 2.76
CA PRO A 35 -23.18 4.62 3.18
C PRO A 35 -21.64 4.50 3.23
N PRO A 36 -21.09 3.75 4.20
CA PRO A 36 -19.67 3.44 4.22
C PRO A 36 -19.21 2.94 2.84
N GLY A 37 -18.05 3.40 2.39
CA GLY A 37 -17.46 2.93 1.12
C GLY A 37 -17.26 1.41 1.12
N VAL A 38 -17.17 0.81 -0.07
CA VAL A 38 -16.85 -0.62 -0.20
C VAL A 38 -15.53 -0.92 0.51
N THR A 39 -15.48 -2.03 1.25
CA THR A 39 -14.23 -2.50 1.86
C THR A 39 -13.21 -2.75 0.74
N GLY A 40 -12.00 -2.22 0.87
CA GLY A 40 -10.93 -2.48 -0.08
C GLY A 40 -10.58 -3.98 -0.16
N GLU A 41 -10.00 -4.41 -1.28
CA GLU A 41 -9.53 -5.79 -1.43
C GLU A 41 -8.64 -6.18 -0.23
N PRO A 42 -8.82 -7.38 0.35
CA PRO A 42 -7.97 -7.86 1.44
C PRO A 42 -6.49 -7.72 1.06
N GLY A 43 -5.71 -7.09 1.94
CA GLY A 43 -4.26 -7.07 1.82
C GLY A 43 -3.71 -8.52 1.80
N PRO A 44 -2.53 -8.74 1.21
CA PRO A 44 -1.97 -10.08 1.11
C PRO A 44 -1.89 -10.77 2.49
N ALA A 45 -2.19 -12.07 2.53
CA ALA A 45 -2.09 -12.87 3.75
C ALA A 45 -0.70 -12.69 4.39
N GLY A 46 -0.68 -12.35 5.68
CA GLY A 46 0.50 -11.87 6.37
C GLY A 46 1.74 -12.75 6.16
N GLY A 47 2.82 -12.10 5.70
CA GLY A 47 4.20 -12.57 5.85
C GLY A 47 4.91 -12.95 4.55
N SER A 48 5.26 -11.96 3.72
CA SER A 48 6.38 -11.92 2.74
C SER A 48 6.06 -11.08 1.49
N ALA A 49 4.77 -10.83 1.24
CA ALA A 49 4.32 -9.99 0.15
C ALA A 49 4.18 -8.52 0.59
N ILE A 50 4.64 -7.61 -0.27
CA ILE A 50 4.54 -6.17 -0.12
C ILE A 50 3.79 -5.59 -1.33
N GLN A 51 3.02 -4.53 -1.13
CA GLN A 51 2.38 -3.83 -2.23
C GLN A 51 3.26 -2.66 -2.69
N ARG A 52 3.35 -2.48 -4.02
CA ARG A 52 4.04 -1.38 -4.69
C ARG A 52 3.26 -0.92 -5.90
N VAL A 53 3.67 0.20 -6.51
CA VAL A 53 3.07 0.73 -7.74
C VAL A 53 3.92 0.32 -8.94
N ALA A 54 3.27 -0.19 -9.99
CA ALA A 54 3.94 -0.55 -11.21
C ALA A 54 4.39 0.71 -11.97
N GLY A 55 5.68 0.81 -12.31
CA GLY A 55 6.23 1.88 -13.14
C GLY A 55 5.97 1.69 -14.63
N VAL A 56 5.71 0.45 -15.04
CA VAL A 56 5.29 0.01 -16.38
C VAL A 56 4.28 -1.12 -16.26
N ALA A 57 3.72 -1.60 -17.36
CA ALA A 57 2.93 -2.83 -17.33
C ALA A 57 3.81 -4.04 -16.92
N ILE A 58 3.37 -4.78 -15.91
CA ILE A 58 4.06 -5.93 -15.34
C ILE A 58 3.11 -7.13 -15.33
N SER A 59 3.60 -8.26 -15.82
CA SER A 59 2.93 -9.55 -15.73
C SER A 59 3.22 -10.22 -14.38
N ALA A 60 2.28 -11.06 -13.94
CA ALA A 60 2.53 -11.92 -12.79
C ALA A 60 3.76 -12.82 -13.04
N LEU A 61 4.42 -13.19 -11.95
CA LEU A 61 5.60 -14.05 -11.88
C LEU A 61 6.86 -13.49 -12.53
N GLN A 62 6.89 -12.19 -12.84
CA GLN A 62 8.13 -11.51 -13.20
C GLN A 62 8.94 -11.12 -11.97
N VAL A 63 10.26 -11.30 -12.05
CA VAL A 63 11.22 -10.71 -11.12
C VAL A 63 11.31 -9.21 -11.40
N VAL A 64 11.29 -8.42 -10.34
CA VAL A 64 11.19 -6.97 -10.41
C VAL A 64 12.19 -6.29 -9.48
N TYR A 65 12.55 -5.05 -9.83
CA TYR A 65 13.30 -4.13 -9.00
C TYR A 65 12.46 -2.89 -8.70
N GLU A 66 12.88 -2.11 -7.70
CA GLU A 66 12.24 -0.84 -7.34
C GLU A 66 13.22 0.31 -7.50
N ALA A 67 12.84 1.32 -8.27
CA ALA A 67 13.61 2.54 -8.48
C ALA A 67 12.69 3.75 -8.48
N SER A 68 13.09 4.82 -7.79
CA SER A 68 12.34 6.08 -7.73
C SER A 68 10.87 5.93 -7.29
N GLY A 69 10.59 4.95 -6.41
CA GLY A 69 9.25 4.67 -5.88
C GLY A 69 8.29 3.93 -6.81
N ALA A 70 8.79 3.41 -7.93
CA ALA A 70 8.03 2.59 -8.87
C ALA A 70 8.78 1.28 -9.19
N VAL A 71 8.02 0.28 -9.61
CA VAL A 71 8.53 -1.07 -9.85
C VAL A 71 8.63 -1.38 -11.34
N TYR A 72 9.69 -2.06 -11.75
CA TYR A 72 9.99 -2.40 -13.13
C TYR A 72 10.48 -3.86 -13.24
N PRO A 73 10.26 -4.56 -14.37
CA PRO A 73 10.86 -5.87 -14.62
C PRO A 73 12.39 -5.78 -14.63
N LEU A 74 13.07 -6.69 -13.91
CA LEU A 74 14.53 -6.71 -13.84
C LEU A 74 15.11 -7.66 -14.89
N SER A 75 16.16 -7.26 -15.59
CA SER A 75 16.89 -8.16 -16.49
C SER A 75 18.23 -8.56 -15.88
N TYR A 76 18.69 -9.79 -16.13
CA TYR A 76 20.03 -10.24 -15.73
C TYR A 76 21.18 -9.49 -16.42
N LEU A 77 20.87 -8.66 -17.43
CA LEU A 77 21.81 -7.81 -18.16
C LEU A 77 21.79 -6.34 -17.71
N ASP A 78 20.97 -5.98 -16.71
CA ASP A 78 20.74 -4.60 -16.28
C ASP A 78 21.74 -4.18 -15.20
N ASP A 79 22.94 -3.75 -15.63
CA ASP A 79 24.02 -3.32 -14.73
C ASP A 79 23.64 -2.14 -13.82
N GLU A 80 22.81 -1.22 -14.30
CA GLU A 80 22.39 -0.04 -13.56
C GLU A 80 21.45 -0.38 -12.39
N ASN A 81 20.61 -1.40 -12.53
CA ASN A 81 19.55 -1.68 -11.57
C ASN A 81 19.62 -3.05 -10.87
N ILE A 82 20.57 -3.92 -11.23
CA ILE A 82 20.63 -5.31 -10.72
C ILE A 82 20.65 -5.40 -9.20
N GLU A 83 21.30 -4.45 -8.52
CA GLU A 83 21.42 -4.40 -7.06
C GLU A 83 20.11 -4.01 -6.37
N PHE A 84 19.13 -3.47 -7.10
CA PHE A 84 17.82 -3.07 -6.59
C PHE A 84 16.75 -4.17 -6.66
N LEU A 85 17.16 -5.42 -6.88
CA LEU A 85 16.28 -6.58 -6.88
C LEU A 85 15.33 -6.57 -5.68
N LEU A 86 14.03 -6.54 -5.97
CA LEU A 86 12.99 -6.45 -4.96
C LEU A 86 12.41 -7.83 -4.64
N GLY A 87 11.94 -8.55 -5.66
CA GLY A 87 11.28 -9.85 -5.52
C GLY A 87 10.51 -10.27 -6.77
N ILE A 88 9.50 -11.13 -6.60
CA ILE A 88 8.63 -11.62 -7.70
C ILE A 88 7.24 -11.01 -7.59
N ALA A 89 6.72 -10.45 -8.69
CA ALA A 89 5.34 -10.01 -8.80
C ALA A 89 4.37 -11.21 -8.69
N LEU A 90 3.42 -11.19 -7.74
CA LEU A 90 2.37 -12.21 -7.62
C LEU A 90 1.14 -11.91 -8.48
N THR A 91 0.96 -10.64 -8.84
CA THR A 91 -0.17 -10.15 -9.63
C THR A 91 0.35 -9.35 -10.82
N ALA A 92 -0.38 -9.40 -11.93
CA ALA A 92 -0.15 -8.47 -13.03
C ALA A 92 -0.74 -7.09 -12.68
N ALA A 93 -0.15 -6.03 -13.23
CA ALA A 93 -0.65 -4.66 -13.08
C ALA A 93 -0.20 -3.80 -14.27
N ASP A 94 -1.09 -2.92 -14.74
CA ASP A 94 -0.70 -1.84 -15.65
C ASP A 94 0.06 -0.73 -14.90
N GLN A 95 0.74 0.14 -15.64
CA GLN A 95 1.44 1.29 -15.08
C GLN A 95 0.53 2.13 -14.17
N GLY A 96 1.05 2.51 -13.01
CA GLY A 96 0.35 3.31 -12.00
C GLY A 96 -0.57 2.50 -11.09
N ASN A 97 -0.81 1.23 -11.39
CA ASN A 97 -1.65 0.36 -10.57
C ASN A 97 -0.83 -0.40 -9.51
N PRO A 98 -1.46 -0.78 -8.39
CA PRO A 98 -0.79 -1.57 -7.36
C PRO A 98 -0.50 -3.00 -7.83
N LEU A 99 0.67 -3.53 -7.49
CA LEU A 99 1.02 -4.94 -7.60
C LEU A 99 1.53 -5.50 -6.27
N ASN A 100 1.27 -6.79 -6.03
CA ASN A 100 1.81 -7.52 -4.89
C ASN A 100 3.13 -8.20 -5.26
N ILE A 101 4.15 -8.08 -4.43
CA ILE A 101 5.50 -8.59 -4.69
C ILE A 101 5.94 -9.44 -3.51
N GLN A 102 6.35 -10.68 -3.76
CA GLN A 102 6.82 -11.60 -2.73
C GLN A 102 8.35 -11.68 -2.73
N ARG A 103 8.94 -11.58 -1.53
CA ARG A 103 10.40 -11.58 -1.35
C ARG A 103 10.95 -12.86 -0.74
N SER A 104 10.11 -13.64 -0.09
CA SER A 104 10.52 -14.85 0.63
C SER A 104 9.39 -15.87 0.72
N GLY A 105 9.71 -17.08 1.17
CA GLY A 105 8.73 -18.16 1.30
C GLY A 105 8.54 -18.93 0.00
N VAL A 106 7.30 -19.29 -0.31
CA VAL A 106 6.98 -20.24 -1.38
C VAL A 106 6.06 -19.57 -2.39
N VAL A 107 6.34 -19.77 -3.68
CA VAL A 107 5.44 -19.45 -4.78
C VAL A 107 5.01 -20.75 -5.44
N ASN A 108 3.71 -20.89 -5.69
CA ASN A 108 3.14 -22.02 -6.42
C ASN A 108 2.45 -21.51 -7.67
N ASP A 109 2.66 -22.20 -8.79
CA ASP A 109 1.94 -21.92 -10.03
C ASP A 109 1.75 -23.22 -10.83
N SER A 110 0.51 -23.49 -11.27
CA SER A 110 0.15 -24.72 -11.96
C SER A 110 0.58 -24.75 -13.43
N ALA A 111 0.93 -23.62 -14.03
CA ALA A 111 1.42 -23.52 -15.40
C ALA A 111 2.93 -23.81 -15.50
N TRP A 112 3.65 -23.83 -14.37
CA TRP A 112 5.05 -24.21 -14.33
C TRP A 112 5.26 -25.72 -14.54
N SER A 113 6.40 -26.04 -15.12
CA SER A 113 6.87 -27.40 -15.37
C SER A 113 8.34 -27.55 -15.02
N TRP A 114 8.73 -27.07 -13.83
CA TRP A 114 10.12 -27.10 -13.39
C TRP A 114 10.64 -28.52 -13.13
N THR A 115 11.94 -28.71 -13.31
CA THR A 115 12.64 -29.84 -12.70
C THR A 115 13.13 -29.41 -11.32
N PRO A 116 13.15 -30.27 -10.28
CA PRO A 116 13.76 -29.90 -9.01
C PRO A 116 15.20 -29.39 -9.20
N GLY A 117 15.48 -28.18 -8.72
CA GLY A 117 16.76 -27.50 -8.97
C GLY A 117 16.69 -25.98 -8.87
N PRO A 118 17.83 -25.29 -9.01
CA PRO A 118 17.91 -23.83 -9.02
C PRO A 118 17.06 -23.19 -10.13
N VAL A 119 16.60 -21.97 -9.85
CA VAL A 119 15.91 -21.08 -10.79
C VAL A 119 16.59 -19.71 -10.73
N TRP A 120 16.91 -19.19 -11.90
CA TRP A 120 17.66 -17.94 -12.10
C TRP A 120 16.78 -16.85 -12.68
N LEU A 121 17.27 -15.62 -12.54
CA LEU A 121 16.79 -14.45 -13.27
C LEU A 121 17.15 -14.58 -14.76
N GLY A 122 16.17 -14.38 -15.62
CA GLY A 122 16.34 -14.21 -17.06
C GLY A 122 16.06 -12.78 -17.52
N ALA A 123 15.95 -12.60 -18.84
CA ALA A 123 15.62 -11.31 -19.41
C ALA A 123 14.19 -10.86 -19.04
N ASN A 124 13.98 -9.54 -18.88
CA ASN A 124 12.68 -8.94 -18.58
C ASN A 124 11.92 -9.62 -17.43
N GLY A 125 12.63 -9.98 -16.36
CA GLY A 125 12.04 -10.58 -15.16
C GLY A 125 11.62 -12.03 -15.31
N ALA A 126 11.96 -12.70 -16.42
CA ALA A 126 11.64 -14.12 -16.59
C ALA A 126 12.36 -14.99 -15.54
N LEU A 127 11.73 -16.11 -15.18
CA LEU A 127 12.34 -17.17 -14.39
C LEU A 127 12.84 -18.28 -15.34
N THR A 128 14.04 -18.80 -15.14
CA THR A 128 14.64 -19.83 -16.00
C THR A 128 15.43 -20.86 -15.21
N GLN A 129 15.61 -22.07 -15.76
CA GLN A 129 16.53 -23.10 -15.23
C GLN A 129 17.82 -23.23 -16.02
N THR A 130 18.05 -22.32 -16.97
CA THR A 130 19.33 -22.17 -17.65
C THR A 130 20.09 -21.04 -16.94
N PRO A 131 21.23 -21.31 -16.28
CA PRO A 131 22.03 -20.25 -15.70
C PRO A 131 22.52 -19.30 -16.80
N PRO A 132 22.66 -17.99 -16.51
CA PRO A 132 23.23 -17.04 -17.46
C PRO A 132 24.71 -17.38 -17.74
N SER A 133 25.16 -17.05 -18.94
CA SER A 133 26.56 -17.22 -19.37
C SER A 133 27.35 -15.91 -19.41
N ASP A 134 26.68 -14.79 -19.18
CA ASP A 134 27.15 -13.42 -19.22
C ASP A 134 26.29 -12.54 -18.30
N GLY A 135 26.65 -11.27 -18.12
CA GLY A 135 25.90 -10.37 -17.25
C GLY A 135 25.95 -10.80 -15.79
N PHE A 136 24.79 -10.92 -15.14
CA PHE A 136 24.71 -11.26 -13.72
C PHE A 136 24.04 -12.62 -13.47
N ASP A 137 24.72 -13.49 -12.73
CA ASP A 137 24.11 -14.67 -12.12
C ASP A 137 23.34 -14.27 -10.87
N VAL A 138 22.02 -14.41 -10.94
CA VAL A 138 21.11 -14.15 -9.82
C VAL A 138 20.21 -15.36 -9.62
N ALA A 139 20.54 -16.18 -8.62
CA ALA A 139 19.66 -17.25 -8.18
C ALA A 139 18.46 -16.67 -7.40
N ILE A 140 17.25 -16.92 -7.91
CA ILE A 140 16.00 -16.45 -7.32
C ILE A 140 15.49 -17.43 -6.26
N GLY A 141 15.79 -18.71 -6.44
CA GLY A 141 15.37 -19.76 -5.52
C GLY A 141 15.63 -21.15 -6.05
N VAL A 142 14.95 -22.12 -5.44
CA VAL A 142 15.03 -23.54 -5.81
C VAL A 142 13.63 -24.09 -6.03
N ALA A 143 13.37 -24.59 -7.23
CA ALA A 143 12.20 -25.39 -7.52
C ALA A 143 12.31 -26.72 -6.76
N VAL A 144 11.35 -27.00 -5.88
CA VAL A 144 11.30 -28.27 -5.11
C VAL A 144 10.36 -29.29 -5.75
N SER A 145 9.57 -28.85 -6.72
CA SER A 145 8.71 -29.67 -7.59
C SER A 145 8.36 -28.88 -8.85
N ALA A 146 7.63 -29.49 -9.79
CA ALA A 146 7.24 -28.85 -11.05
C ALA A 146 6.52 -27.50 -10.90
N THR A 147 5.73 -27.35 -9.83
CA THR A 147 4.83 -26.21 -9.64
C THR A 147 5.11 -25.42 -8.38
N ARG A 148 6.29 -25.63 -7.74
CA ARG A 148 6.62 -25.00 -6.45
C ARG A 148 8.07 -24.51 -6.42
N LEU A 149 8.22 -23.21 -6.19
CA LEU A 149 9.49 -22.51 -6.04
C LEU A 149 9.63 -21.99 -4.60
N ASN A 150 10.70 -22.39 -3.92
CA ASN A 150 11.10 -21.76 -2.66
C ASN A 150 12.00 -20.57 -2.97
N LEU A 151 11.55 -19.37 -2.61
CA LEU A 151 12.29 -18.13 -2.83
C LEU A 151 13.49 -18.03 -1.89
N ASN A 152 14.64 -17.72 -2.49
CA ASN A 152 15.89 -17.45 -1.79
C ASN A 152 16.71 -16.48 -2.64
N LEU A 153 16.26 -15.23 -2.71
CA LEU A 153 16.85 -14.18 -3.54
C LEU A 153 18.32 -13.97 -3.14
N GLN A 154 19.24 -14.32 -4.04
CA GLN A 154 20.68 -14.14 -3.83
C GLN A 154 21.14 -12.76 -4.30
N PHE A 155 22.28 -12.32 -3.76
CA PHE A 155 22.96 -11.14 -4.27
C PHE A 155 23.49 -11.41 -5.69
N PRO A 156 23.45 -10.45 -6.63
CA PRO A 156 23.97 -10.64 -7.97
C PRO A 156 25.46 -10.93 -8.02
N ILE A 157 25.87 -11.83 -8.90
CA ILE A 157 27.28 -12.12 -9.19
C ILE A 157 27.55 -11.75 -10.64
N GLU A 158 28.42 -10.77 -10.87
CA GLU A 158 28.86 -10.41 -12.23
C GLU A 158 29.72 -11.54 -12.82
N LEU A 159 29.45 -11.89 -14.08
CA LEU A 159 30.15 -12.91 -14.84
C LEU A 159 31.14 -12.23 -15.80
N GLU A 160 32.43 -12.55 -15.65
CA GLU A 160 33.54 -12.07 -16.51
C GLU A 160 33.65 -12.82 -17.84
#